data_AF-A0A4R2Q470-F1
#
_entry.id   AF-A0A4R2Q470-F1
#
_cell.length_a   1.000
_cell.length_b   1.000
_cell.length_c   1.000
_cell.angle_alpha   90.00
_cell.angle_beta   90.00
_cell.angle_gamma   90.00
#
_symmetry.space_group_name_H-M   'P 1'
#
loop_
_entity.id
_entity.type
_entity.pdbx_description
1 polymer ?
#
loop_
_entity_poly.entity_id
_entity_poly.type
_entity_poly.pdbx_seq_one_letter_code
_entity_poly.pdbx_strand_id
1 'polypeptide(L)'
;MTELVFKGKEFVWNHHLAVPFRPLVMHADKGIGAARLDGNLIVQGDNLHALKALLPMYAGKVDCIFIDPPYNTGNEGWAYNDNVNAPMIREWLDAN
;
A
#
# COMPACT_ATOMS: atom_id res chain seq x y z
N MET A 1 -17.83 -18.92 15.66
CA MET A 1 -17.65 -17.54 15.18
C MET A 1 -17.62 -17.61 13.66
N THR A 2 -18.39 -16.77 12.95
CA THR A 2 -18.41 -16.76 11.48
C THR A 2 -17.14 -16.11 10.94
N GLU A 3 -16.48 -16.74 9.98
CA GLU A 3 -15.19 -16.28 9.45
C GLU A 3 -15.08 -16.54 7.94
N LEU A 4 -14.50 -15.59 7.20
CA LEU A 4 -14.11 -15.76 5.80
C LEU A 4 -12.73 -16.42 5.71
N VAL A 5 -12.66 -17.57 5.03
CA VAL A 5 -11.42 -18.34 4.81
C VAL A 5 -11.09 -18.33 3.32
N PHE A 6 -9.84 -18.03 2.99
CA PHE A 6 -9.33 -18.06 1.62
C PHE A 6 -7.89 -18.59 1.60
N LYS A 7 -7.47 -19.17 0.46
CA LYS A 7 -6.12 -19.71 0.29
C LYS A 7 -5.09 -18.59 0.41
N GLY A 8 -4.09 -18.77 1.27
CA GLY A 8 -3.07 -17.76 1.55
C GLY A 8 -3.43 -16.72 2.61
N LYS A 9 -4.57 -16.85 3.31
CA LYS A 9 -4.99 -15.91 4.37
C LYS A 9 -3.91 -15.64 5.41
N GLU A 10 -3.29 -16.70 5.94
CA GLU A 10 -2.24 -16.59 6.95
C GLU A 10 -0.98 -15.89 6.40
N PHE A 11 -0.64 -16.15 5.13
CA PHE A 11 0.49 -15.49 4.48
C PHE A 11 0.24 -13.98 4.35
N VAL A 12 -0.94 -13.58 3.86
CA VAL A 12 -1.32 -12.16 3.74
C VAL A 12 -1.35 -11.49 5.11
N TRP A 13 -1.90 -12.17 6.12
CA TRP A 13 -1.93 -11.68 7.49
C TRP A 13 -0.53 -11.41 8.03
N ASN A 14 0.41 -12.33 7.84
CA ASN A 14 1.76 -12.20 8.34
C ASN A 14 2.68 -11.38 7.44
N HIS A 15 2.28 -11.04 6.22
CA HIS A 15 3.12 -10.33 5.25
C HIS A 15 3.63 -8.99 5.81
N HIS A 16 2.79 -8.27 6.57
CA HIS A 16 3.21 -7.02 7.19
C HIS A 16 4.38 -7.19 8.17
N LEU A 17 4.60 -8.38 8.74
CA LEU A 17 5.75 -8.62 9.63
C LEU A 17 7.05 -8.74 8.84
N ALA A 18 6.99 -9.25 7.61
CA ALA A 18 8.14 -9.41 6.73
C ALA A 18 8.57 -8.09 6.05
N VAL A 19 7.64 -7.14 5.89
CA VAL A 19 7.95 -5.85 5.26
C VAL A 19 8.83 -5.00 6.18
N PRO A 20 10.03 -4.56 5.75
CA PRO A 20 10.90 -3.75 6.59
C PRO A 20 10.33 -2.34 6.80
N PHE A 21 10.60 -1.76 7.97
CA PHE A 21 10.37 -0.33 8.17
C PHE A 21 11.35 0.49 7.32
N ARG A 22 10.85 1.57 6.71
CA ARG A 22 11.67 2.53 5.97
C ARG A 22 11.37 3.95 6.47
N PRO A 23 12.37 4.79 6.76
CA PRO A 23 12.11 6.17 7.15
C PRO A 23 11.60 6.99 5.97
N LEU A 24 10.86 8.06 6.25
CA LEU A 24 10.56 9.08 5.24
C LEU A 24 11.84 9.85 4.90
N VAL A 25 12.16 9.93 3.61
CA VAL A 25 13.29 10.71 3.10
C VAL A 25 12.74 11.94 2.36
N MET A 26 13.12 13.12 2.81
CA MET A 26 12.65 14.37 2.21
C MET A 26 13.41 14.67 0.92
N HIS A 27 12.65 15.03 -0.12
CA HIS A 27 13.17 15.52 -1.39
C HIS A 27 12.80 16.99 -1.53
N ALA A 28 13.68 17.88 -1.07
CA ALA A 28 13.42 19.32 -1.01
C ALA A 28 13.16 19.95 -2.40
N ASP A 29 13.70 19.34 -3.45
CA ASP A 29 13.51 19.71 -4.86
C ASP A 29 12.12 19.34 -5.41
N LYS A 30 11.41 18.43 -4.75
CA LYS A 30 10.08 17.94 -5.16
C LYS A 30 8.92 18.55 -4.37
N GLY A 31 9.23 19.40 -3.39
CA GLY A 31 8.24 20.07 -2.54
C GLY A 31 8.02 21.53 -2.92
N ILE A 32 6.94 22.10 -2.40
CA ILE A 32 6.69 23.55 -2.44
C ILE A 32 6.71 24.08 -1.01
N GLY A 33 7.53 25.10 -0.76
CA GLY A 33 7.69 25.71 0.57
C GLY A 33 8.78 25.06 1.42
N ALA A 34 8.82 25.41 2.71
CA ALA A 34 9.81 24.88 3.64
C ALA A 34 9.57 23.39 3.91
N ALA A 35 10.64 22.59 3.87
CA ALA A 35 10.57 21.16 4.15
C ALA A 35 10.12 20.92 5.60
N ARG A 36 8.96 20.29 5.77
CA ARG A 36 8.38 19.95 7.07
C ARG A 36 7.57 18.66 6.99
N LEU A 37 7.61 17.86 8.06
CA LEU A 37 6.93 16.56 8.14
C LEU A 37 5.55 16.63 8.79
N ASP A 38 5.13 17.79 9.31
CA ASP A 38 3.86 18.03 10.01
C ASP A 38 2.87 18.84 9.15
N GLY A 39 3.10 18.93 7.83
CA GLY A 39 2.23 19.56 6.86
C GLY A 39 1.59 18.55 5.90
N ASN A 40 1.27 19.01 4.68
CA ASN A 40 0.80 18.14 3.61
C ASN A 40 1.96 17.32 3.05
N LEU A 41 1.78 15.99 2.96
CA LEU A 41 2.80 15.06 2.48
C LEU A 41 2.36 14.40 1.18
N ILE A 42 3.27 14.34 0.21
CA ILE A 42 3.18 13.44 -0.94
C ILE A 42 4.28 12.41 -0.78
N VAL A 43 3.90 11.14 -0.62
CA VAL A 43 4.84 10.04 -0.38
C VAL A 43 4.91 9.18 -1.63
N GLN A 44 6.10 9.08 -2.22
CA GLN A 44 6.36 8.19 -3.36
C GLN A 44 6.87 6.84 -2.84
N GLY A 45 6.16 5.75 -3.14
CA GLY A 45 6.59 4.40 -2.82
C GLY A 45 5.44 3.39 -2.87
N ASP A 46 5.78 2.14 -2.59
CA ASP A 46 4.79 1.10 -2.30
C ASP A 46 3.97 1.50 -1.06
N ASN A 47 2.65 1.33 -1.13
CA ASN A 47 1.73 1.86 -0.12
C ASN A 47 1.92 1.21 1.26
N LEU A 48 2.25 -0.07 1.34
CA LEU A 48 2.48 -0.76 2.61
C LEU A 48 3.75 -0.26 3.30
N HIS A 49 4.81 0.01 2.52
CA HIS A 49 6.01 0.67 3.04
C HIS A 49 5.74 2.10 3.49
N ALA A 50 4.98 2.88 2.71
CA ALA A 50 4.62 4.25 3.05
C ALA A 50 3.79 4.33 4.34
N LEU A 51 2.75 3.48 4.47
CA LEU A 51 1.92 3.42 5.67
C LEU A 51 2.75 3.05 6.90
N LYS A 52 3.68 2.09 6.79
CA LYS A 52 4.62 1.75 7.88
C LYS A 52 5.49 2.92 8.30
N ALA A 53 6.01 3.69 7.35
CA ALA A 53 6.82 4.87 7.62
C ALA A 53 6.05 5.96 8.39
N LEU A 54 4.74 6.07 8.15
CA LEU A 54 3.86 7.07 8.76
C LEU A 54 3.38 6.68 10.17
N LEU A 55 3.41 5.39 10.53
CA LEU A 55 2.91 4.89 11.83
C LEU A 55 3.40 5.69 13.05
N PRO A 56 4.71 5.99 13.21
CA PRO A 56 5.21 6.68 14.41
C PRO A 56 4.61 8.08 14.61
N MET A 57 4.20 8.75 13.53
CA MET A 57 3.74 10.14 13.56
C MET A 57 2.22 10.27 13.50
N TYR A 58 1.55 9.36 12.77
CA TYR A 58 0.14 9.51 12.37
C TYR A 58 -0.80 8.40 12.87
N ALA A 59 -0.30 7.36 13.55
CA ALA A 59 -1.17 6.32 14.10
C ALA A 59 -2.24 6.92 15.02
N GLY A 60 -3.50 6.56 14.78
CA GLY A 60 -4.65 7.06 15.54
C GLY A 60 -5.02 8.53 15.29
N LYS A 61 -4.44 9.19 14.28
CA LYS A 61 -4.66 10.63 13.98
C LYS A 61 -5.33 10.90 12.63
N VAL A 62 -5.69 9.85 11.87
CA VAL A 62 -6.29 10.00 10.54
C VAL A 62 -7.81 9.99 10.67
N ASP A 63 -8.45 11.10 10.33
CA ASP A 63 -9.91 11.25 10.41
C ASP A 63 -10.65 10.56 9.25
N CYS A 64 -10.05 10.57 8.06
CA CYS A 64 -10.65 10.04 6.84
C CYS A 64 -9.59 9.39 5.94
N ILE A 65 -9.94 8.23 5.38
CA ILE A 65 -9.14 7.53 4.38
C ILE A 65 -10.00 7.39 3.13
N PHE A 66 -9.49 7.87 2.00
CA PHE A 66 -10.08 7.66 0.68
C PHE A 66 -9.09 6.87 -0.17
N ILE A 67 -9.53 5.72 -0.69
CA ILE A 67 -8.74 4.87 -1.57
C ILE A 67 -9.58 4.39 -2.75
N ASP A 68 -8.94 4.28 -3.91
CA ASP A 68 -9.50 3.70 -5.13
C ASP A 68 -8.59 2.54 -5.57
N PRO A 69 -8.65 1.38 -4.88
CA PRO A 69 -7.83 0.22 -5.21
C PRO A 69 -8.30 -0.45 -6.50
N PRO A 70 -7.48 -1.29 -7.16
CA PRO A 70 -7.95 -2.09 -8.30
C PRO A 70 -9.13 -2.98 -7.91
N TYR A 71 -10.14 -3.03 -8.77
CA TYR A 71 -11.39 -3.75 -8.58
C TYR A 71 -11.30 -5.21 -9.01
N ASN A 72 -10.22 -5.62 -9.70
CA ASN A 72 -9.98 -6.98 -10.14
C ASN A 72 -11.07 -7.49 -11.11
N THR A 73 -11.53 -6.64 -12.04
CA THR A 73 -12.51 -7.04 -13.08
C THR A 73 -11.88 -7.79 -14.25
N GLY A 74 -10.54 -7.79 -14.33
CA GLY A 74 -9.78 -8.35 -15.45
C GLY A 74 -9.74 -7.44 -16.69
N ASN A 75 -10.30 -6.22 -16.61
CA ASN A 75 -10.27 -5.26 -17.70
C ASN A 75 -8.99 -4.41 -17.68
N GLU A 76 -8.05 -4.71 -18.57
CA GLU A 76 -6.79 -3.97 -18.70
C GLU A 76 -6.87 -2.78 -19.69
N GLY A 77 -8.03 -2.54 -20.30
CA GLY A 77 -8.23 -1.48 -21.30
C GLY A 77 -8.50 -0.08 -20.74
N TRP A 78 -8.51 0.09 -19.41
CA TRP A 78 -8.75 1.37 -18.72
C TRP A 78 -7.44 2.10 -18.37
N ALA A 79 -7.51 3.39 -18.02
CA ALA A 79 -6.32 4.21 -17.70
C ALA A 79 -5.52 3.70 -16.48
N TYR A 80 -6.15 2.89 -15.63
CA TYR A 80 -5.52 2.24 -14.49
C TYR A 80 -5.59 0.73 -14.67
N ASN A 81 -4.49 0.08 -14.31
CA ASN A 81 -4.40 -1.37 -14.37
C ASN A 81 -5.27 -1.99 -13.29
N ASP A 82 -6.43 -2.50 -13.70
CA ASP A 82 -7.44 -3.08 -12.83
C ASP A 82 -7.15 -4.55 -12.46
N ASN A 83 -6.01 -5.10 -12.89
CA ASN A 83 -5.67 -6.49 -12.67
C ASN A 83 -4.64 -6.67 -11.53
N VAL A 84 -4.69 -7.82 -10.87
CA VAL A 84 -3.74 -8.19 -9.82
C VAL A 84 -2.43 -8.67 -10.44
N ASN A 85 -1.46 -7.76 -10.51
CA ASN A 85 -0.24 -7.98 -11.29
C ASN A 85 1.03 -8.19 -10.48
N ALA A 86 0.91 -8.36 -9.16
CA ALA A 86 2.05 -8.74 -8.34
C ALA A 86 2.64 -10.06 -8.89
N PRO A 87 3.94 -10.14 -9.18
CA PRO A 87 4.55 -11.32 -9.80
C PRO A 87 4.21 -12.63 -9.08
N MET A 88 4.29 -12.62 -7.74
CA MET A 88 3.92 -13.75 -6.90
C MET A 88 2.46 -14.20 -7.06
N ILE A 89 1.53 -13.26 -7.27
CA ILE A 89 0.11 -13.60 -7.46
C ILE A 89 -0.12 -14.17 -8.86
N ARG A 90 0.55 -13.62 -9.87
CA ARG A 90 0.51 -14.16 -11.24
C ARG A 90 1.07 -15.59 -11.29
N GLU A 91 2.25 -15.82 -10.70
CA GLU A 91 2.83 -17.16 -10.58
C GLU A 91 1.89 -18.14 -9.86
N TRP A 92 1.20 -17.68 -8.81
CA TRP A 92 0.23 -18.49 -8.10
C TRP A 92 -1.02 -18.81 -8.92
N LEU A 93 -1.54 -17.83 -9.68
CA LEU A 93 -2.68 -18.00 -10.58
C LEU A 93 -2.34 -18.93 -11.76
N ASP A 94 -1.12 -18.86 -12.30
CA ASP A 94 -0.68 -19.74 -13.39
C ASP A 94 -0.48 -21.19 -12.92
N ALA A 95 -0.15 -21.39 -11.64
CA ALA A 95 0.12 -22.70 -11.05
C ALA A 95 -1.13 -23.42 -10.50
N ASN A 96 -2.33 -22.83 -10.56
CA ASN A 96 -3.57 -23.37 -10.00
C ASN A 96 -4.76 -23.19 -10.94
#